data_AF-A0A1M6LVZ2-F1
#
_entry.id   AF-A0A1M6LVZ2-F1
#
_cell.length_a   1.000
_cell.length_b   1.000
_cell.length_c   1.000
_cell.angle_alpha   90.00
_cell.angle_beta   90.00
_cell.angle_gamma   90.00
#
_symmetry.space_group_name_H-M   'P 1'
#
loop_
_entity.id
_entity.type
_entity.pdbx_description
1 polymer ?
#
loop_
_entity_poly.entity_id
_entity_poly.type
_entity_poly.pdbx_seq_one_letter_code
_entity_poly.pdbx_strand_id
1 'polypeptide(L)' 'MKKDDLISDDFLKQFKTHEELTGFLKQIQKRGIEKMLEGELDSHLDYDKYQKSTDANVRNGHTKKKIKTSFGES' A
#
# COMPACT_ATOMS: atom_id res chain seq x y z
N MET A 1 -9.99 1.51 17.35
CA MET A 1 -8.58 1.97 17.42
C MET A 1 -8.48 3.32 16.78
N LYS A 2 -7.93 4.32 17.47
CA LYS A 2 -7.55 5.56 16.80
C LYS A 2 -6.30 5.25 15.95
N LYS A 3 -6.11 5.99 14.86
CA LYS A 3 -4.93 5.80 13.99
C LYS A 3 -3.63 6.03 14.75
N ASP A 4 -3.68 6.90 15.76
CA ASP A 4 -2.56 7.25 16.63
C ASP A 4 -2.15 6.08 17.55
N ASP A 5 -3.07 5.18 17.88
CA ASP A 5 -2.78 4.00 18.72
C ASP A 5 -2.00 2.91 17.97
N LEU A 6 -1.91 3.00 16.63
CA LEU A 6 -1.23 2.02 15.79
C LEU A 6 0.28 2.27 15.67
N ILE A 7 0.73 3.49 15.98
CA ILE A 7 2.13 3.89 15.94
C ILE A 7 2.55 4.24 17.36
N SER A 8 3.15 3.29 18.07
CA SER A 8 3.57 3.48 19.46
C SER A 8 4.85 4.31 19.57
N ASP A 9 5.02 4.98 20.71
CA ASP A 9 6.27 5.69 21.02
C ASP A 9 7.49 4.77 20.97
N ASP A 10 7.35 3.52 21.44
CA ASP A 10 8.43 2.54 21.41
C ASP A 10 8.80 2.09 20.00
N PHE A 11 7.84 2.09 19.07
CA PHE A 11 8.11 1.87 17.65
C PHE A 11 8.89 3.06 17.06
N LEU A 12 8.48 4.30 17.37
CA LEU A 12 9.14 5.50 16.87
C LEU A 12 10.58 5.67 17.39
N LYS A 13 10.87 5.21 18.61
CA LYS A 13 12.24 5.21 19.16
C LYS A 13 13.23 4.32 18.40
N GLN A 14 12.76 3.43 17.53
CA GLN A 14 13.62 2.54 16.73
C GLN A 14 14.34 3.30 15.61
N PHE A 15 13.78 4.42 15.13
CA PHE A 15 14.39 5.25 14.09
C PHE A 15 15.50 6.11 14.69
N LYS A 16 16.72 5.94 14.17
CA LYS A 16 17.92 6.64 14.64
C LYS A 16 18.25 7.86 13.79
N THR A 17 17.83 7.86 12.53
CA THR A 17 18.09 8.96 11.60
C THR A 17 16.82 9.44 10.89
N HIS A 18 16.90 10.66 10.34
CA HIS A 18 15.82 11.24 9.54
C HIS A 18 15.55 10.42 8.27
N GLU A 19 16.60 9.85 7.67
CA GLU A 19 16.52 9.05 6.45
C GLU A 19 15.78 7.73 6.70
N GLU A 20 15.99 7.08 7.85
CA GLU A 20 15.30 5.85 8.23
C GLU A 20 13.79 6.08 8.37
N LEU A 21 13.39 7.15 9.07
CA LEU A 21 11.98 7.51 9.24
C LEU A 21 11.34 7.87 7.88
N THR A 22 12.01 8.69 7.07
CA THR A 22 11.49 9.10 5.76
C THR A 22 11.38 7.92 4.80
N GLY A 23 12.36 7.02 4.81
CA GLY A 23 12.33 5.77 4.05
C GLY A 23 11.16 4.87 4.43
N PHE A 24 10.86 4.76 5.73
CA PHE A 24 9.72 4.01 6.22
C PHE A 24 8.38 4.63 5.79
N LEU A 25 8.21 5.95 5.92
CA LEU A 25 7.00 6.65 5.48
C LEU A 25 6.75 6.46 3.97
N LYS A 26 7.81 6.50 3.16
CA LYS A 26 7.74 6.22 1.72
C LYS A 26 7.25 4.79 1.44
N GLN A 27 7.71 3.81 2.20
CA GLN A 27 7.24 2.42 2.09
C GLN A 27 5.77 2.27 2.51
N ILE A 28 5.35 2.92 3.60
CA ILE A 28 3.93 2.93 4.01
C ILE A 28 3.07 3.52 2.90
N GLN A 29 3.45 4.68 2.37
CA GLN A 29 2.68 5.35 1.32
C GLN A 29 2.56 4.46 0.09
N LYS A 30 3.66 3.83 -0.34
CA LYS A 30 3.65 2.88 -1.46
C LYS A 30 2.67 1.74 -1.21
N ARG A 31 2.73 1.09 -0.05
CA ARG A 31 1.80 0.00 0.31
C ARG A 31 0.36 0.47 0.37
N GLY A 32 0.11 1.67 0.89
CA GLY A 32 -1.22 2.29 0.93
C GLY A 32 -1.80 2.46 -0.47
N ILE A 33 -1.02 3.01 -1.40
CA ILE A 33 -1.42 3.17 -2.81
C ILE A 33 -1.69 1.81 -3.46
N GLU A 34 -0.79 0.84 -3.29
CA GLU A 34 -0.97 -0.51 -3.83
C GLU A 34 -2.28 -1.15 -3.33
N LYS A 35 -2.60 -1.00 -2.04
CA LYS A 35 -3.85 -1.53 -1.46
C LYS A 35 -5.10 -0.80 -1.92
N MET A 36 -5.02 0.52 -2.13
CA MET A 36 -6.12 1.29 -2.72
C MET A 36 -6.41 0.81 -4.14
N LEU A 37 -5.37 0.62 -4.96
CA LEU A 37 -5.51 0.11 -6.33
C LEU A 37 -6.03 -1.33 -6.38
N GLU A 38 -5.60 -2.20 -5.45
CA GLU A 38 -6.18 -3.53 -5.31
C GLU A 38 -7.68 -3.45 -4.97
N GLY A 39 -8.09 -2.60 -4.03
CA GLY A 39 -9.51 -2.41 -3.70
C GLY A 39 -10.34 -1.83 -4.84
N GLU A 40 -9.78 -0.90 -5.63
CA GLU A 40 -10.40 -0.41 -6.86
C GLU A 40 -10.62 -1.55 -7.86
N LEU A 41 -9.65 -2.47 -8.00
CA LEU A 41 -9.77 -3.63 -8.87
C LEU A 41 -10.78 -4.66 -8.35
N ASP A 42 -10.83 -4.88 -7.03
CA ASP A 42 -11.82 -5.73 -6.37
C ASP A 42 -13.25 -5.22 -6.67
N SER A 43 -13.46 -3.91 -6.53
CA SER A 43 -14.74 -3.27 -6.84
C SER A 43 -15.06 -3.24 -8.34
N HIS A 44 -14.06 -3.16 -9.22
CA HIS A 44 -14.29 -3.17 -10.67
C HIS A 44 -14.70 -4.56 -11.18
N LEU A 45 -14.15 -5.61 -10.58
CA LEU A 45 -14.39 -7.00 -10.98
C LEU A 45 -15.52 -7.68 -10.20
N ASP A 46 -16.00 -7.08 -9.09
CA ASP A 46 -17.00 -7.65 -8.17
C ASP A 46 -16.59 -9.01 -7.56
N TYR A 47 -15.28 -9.26 -7.41
CA TYR A 47 -14.78 -10.45 -6.70
C TYR A 47 -13.39 -10.24 -6.11
N ASP A 48 -13.13 -10.86 -4.95
CA ASP A 48 -11.84 -10.81 -4.28
C ASP A 48 -10.77 -11.66 -4.99
N LYS A 49 -9.50 -11.34 -4.77
CA LYS A 49 -8.40 -12.15 -5.31
C LYS A 49 -8.52 -13.62 -4.86
N TYR A 50 -8.50 -14.54 -5.83
CA TYR A 50 -8.70 -15.99 -5.67
C TYR A 50 -10.13 -16.46 -5.34
N GLN A 51 -11.10 -15.55 -5.25
CA GLN A 51 -12.50 -15.92 -5.19
C GLN A 51 -12.94 -16.52 -6.54
N LYS A 52 -13.80 -17.54 -6.49
CA LYS A 52 -14.44 -18.07 -7.70
C LYS A 52 -15.37 -16.99 -8.27
N SER A 53 -15.18 -16.66 -9.55
CA SER A 53 -16.06 -15.78 -10.30
C SER A 53 -16.54 -16.51 -11.56
N THR A 54 -17.75 -16.16 -12.01
CA THR A 54 -18.31 -16.61 -13.30
C THR A 54 -18.07 -15.59 -14.41
N ASP A 55 -17.42 -14.46 -14.10
CA ASP A 55 -17.09 -13.42 -15.07
C ASP A 55 -16.01 -13.92 -16.06
N ALA A 56 -16.09 -13.43 -17.31
CA ALA A 56 -15.09 -13.70 -18.33
C ALA A 56 -13.81 -12.88 -18.11
N ASN A 57 -13.92 -11.72 -17.45
CA ASN A 57 -12.78 -10.87 -17.14
C ASN A 57 -12.06 -11.37 -15.88
N VAL A 58 -10.74 -11.58 -16.00
CA VAL A 58 -9.92 -12.15 -14.94
C VAL A 58 -8.66 -11.34 -14.68
N ARG A 59 -8.24 -11.29 -13.41
CA ARG A 59 -6.98 -10.67 -13.00
C ARG A 59 -5.79 -11.30 -13.74
N ASN A 60 -4.96 -10.46 -14.33
CA ASN A 60 -3.82 -10.89 -15.15
C ASN A 60 -2.48 -10.32 -14.65
N GLY A 61 -2.13 -10.64 -13.41
CA GLY A 61 -0.84 -10.25 -12.82
C GLY A 61 -0.76 -8.76 -12.46
N HIS A 62 0.47 -8.23 -12.46
CA HIS A 62 0.76 -6.84 -12.05
C HIS A 62 1.81 -6.24 -12.97
N THR A 63 1.75 -4.92 -13.17
CA THR A 63 2.79 -4.16 -13.85
C THR A 63 3.53 -3.24 -12.87
N LYS A 64 4.81 -3.01 -13.11
CA LYS A 64 5.63 -2.11 -12.27
C LYS A 64 5.58 -0.70 -12.85
N LYS A 65 5.26 0.29 -12.02
CA LYS A 65 5.31 1.71 -12.36
C LYS A 65 6.11 2.46 -11.31
N LYS A 66 7.08 3.28 -11.76
CA LYS A 66 7.79 4.21 -10.88
C LYS A 66 6.97 5.49 -10.77
N ILE A 67 6.66 5.92 -9.55
CA ILE A 67 5.81 7.08 -9.29
C ILE A 67 6.61 8.13 -8.52
N LYS A 68 6.51 9.39 -8.94
CA LYS A 68 7.06 10.52 -8.19
C LYS A 68 6.01 11.00 -7.19
N THR A 69 6.36 10.95 -5.91
CA THR A 69 5.52 11.39 -4.79
C THR A 69 6.18 12.55 -4.07
N SER A 70 5.48 13.16 -3.12
CA SER A 70 6.06 14.17 -2.23
C SER A 70 7.24 13.65 -1.41
N PHE A 71 7.31 12.34 -1.16
CA PHE A 71 8.42 11.67 -0.47
C PHE A 71 9.53 11.20 -1.44
N GLY A 72 9.51 11.67 -2.69
CA GLY A 72 10.46 11.29 -3.73
C GLY A 72 9.97 10.18 -4.66
N GLU A 73 10.89 9.53 -5.37
CA GLU A 73 10.56 8.55 -6.41
C GLU A 73 10.50 7.11 -5.86
N SER A 74 9.38 6.43 -6.03
CA SER A 74 9.10 5.08 -5.49
C SER A 74 8.69 4.08 -6.56
#